data_AF-A0A2D8AKS0-F1
#
_entry.id   AF-A0A2D8AKS0-F1
#
_cell.length_a   1.000
_cell.length_b   1.000
_cell.length_c   1.000
_cell.angle_alpha   90.00
_cell.angle_beta   90.00
_cell.angle_gamma   90.00
#
_symmetry.space_group_name_H-M   'P 1'
#
loop_
_entity.id
_entity.type
_entity.pdbx_description
1 polymer ?
#
loop_
_entity_poly.entity_id
_entity_poly.type
_entity_poly.pdbx_seq_one_letter_code
_entity_poly.pdbx_strand_id
1 'polypeptide(L)'
;MDCFGCCVRPRSGDAVAKWIELNSNLLIVSHHGSNGSRSYPFLKMVSAEFVVFSNGYKNGFNHPHPQIESRARSLGMVSLAASEIGMQSYWFVENEQEMFPLLSR
;
A
#
# COMPACT_ATOMS: atom_id res chain seq x y z
N MET A 1 2.36 10.81 -15.65
CA MET A 1 2.08 11.68 -14.49
C MET A 1 1.87 10.78 -13.28
N ASP A 2 2.80 10.85 -12.33
CA ASP A 2 2.74 10.03 -11.11
C ASP A 2 1.91 10.78 -10.05
N CYS A 3 0.69 10.31 -9.80
CA CYS A 3 -0.14 10.83 -8.71
C CYS A 3 0.24 10.12 -7.41
N PHE A 4 0.90 10.85 -6.51
CA PHE A 4 1.24 10.42 -5.14
C PHE A 4 -0.01 9.94 -4.42
N GLY A 5 -0.15 8.62 -4.25
CA GLY A 5 -1.25 8.08 -3.46
C GLY A 5 -0.96 8.21 -1.97
N CYS A 6 -2.03 8.41 -1.21
CA CYS A 6 -2.07 8.68 0.22
C CYS A 6 -1.10 7.80 1.02
N CYS A 7 -0.08 8.43 1.62
CA CYS A 7 0.79 7.81 2.63
C CYS A 7 0.03 7.75 3.95
N VAL A 8 -0.07 6.58 4.56
CA VAL A 8 -0.59 6.45 5.92
C VAL A 8 0.58 6.37 6.90
N ARG A 9 0.79 7.53 7.55
CA ARG A 9 1.73 7.92 8.62
C ARG A 9 3.24 7.66 8.40
N PRO A 10 4.10 8.69 8.51
CA PRO A 10 5.55 8.50 8.67
C PRO A 10 5.87 7.87 10.04
N ARG A 11 6.84 6.96 10.08
CA ARG A 11 7.42 6.42 11.33
C ARG A 11 8.18 7.54 12.05
N SER A 12 7.93 7.72 13.34
CA SER A 12 8.31 8.94 14.10
C SER A 12 9.82 9.18 14.18
N GLY A 13 10.21 10.44 13.92
CA GLY A 13 11.52 11.03 14.23
C GLY A 13 12.13 11.73 13.02
N ASP A 14 11.77 13.00 12.79
CA ASP A 14 12.68 14.09 12.34
C ASP A 14 11.93 15.26 11.69
N ALA A 15 12.18 16.45 12.22
CA ALA A 15 11.62 17.71 11.77
C ALA A 15 12.42 18.28 10.58
N VAL A 16 11.68 18.60 9.51
CA VAL A 16 11.91 19.62 8.46
C VAL A 16 13.33 19.74 7.88
N ALA A 17 13.42 19.53 6.55
CA ALA A 17 14.56 19.72 5.64
C ALA A 17 15.45 18.49 5.36
N LYS A 18 14.83 17.42 4.86
CA LYS A 18 15.53 16.31 4.19
C LYS A 18 14.52 15.58 3.33
N TRP A 19 14.95 14.93 2.25
CA TRP A 19 14.09 14.05 1.45
C TRP A 19 13.25 13.21 2.39
N ILE A 20 11.93 13.45 2.38
CA ILE A 20 10.99 12.83 3.32
C ILE A 20 11.24 11.34 3.21
N GLU A 21 11.71 10.71 4.29
CA GLU A 21 11.73 9.26 4.38
C GLU A 21 10.26 8.83 4.35
N LEU A 22 9.80 8.46 3.15
CA LEU A 22 8.48 7.91 2.96
C LEU A 22 8.55 6.51 3.56
N ASN A 23 8.31 6.34 4.85
CA ASN A 23 8.14 5.02 5.45
C ASN A 23 6.73 4.94 5.98
N SER A 24 5.98 3.91 5.60
CA SER A 24 4.57 3.73 5.95
C SER A 24 4.33 2.30 6.44
N ASN A 25 3.36 2.08 7.33
CA ASN A 25 2.91 0.72 7.62
C ASN A 25 2.01 0.17 6.49
N LEU A 26 1.16 1.04 5.94
CA LEU A 26 0.15 0.70 4.94
C LEU A 26 0.28 1.62 3.73
N LEU A 27 0.30 1.05 2.53
CA LEU A 27 0.30 1.77 1.26
C LEU A 27 -0.96 1.45 0.45
N ILE A 28 -1.83 2.44 0.24
CA ILE A 28 -2.98 2.27 -0.66
C ILE A 28 -2.56 2.64 -2.08
N VAL A 29 -2.64 1.68 -3.01
CA VAL A 29 -2.19 1.86 -4.40
C VAL A 29 -3.23 2.65 -5.20
N SER A 30 -2.73 3.63 -5.94
CA SER A 30 -3.51 4.53 -6.79
C SER A 30 -4.03 3.75 -7.98
N HIS A 31 -5.21 4.12 -8.49
CA HIS A 31 -5.77 3.53 -9.70
C HIS A 31 -5.83 1.99 -9.65
N HIS A 32 -6.28 1.46 -8.50
CA HIS A 32 -6.56 0.03 -8.27
C HIS A 32 -5.39 -0.94 -8.50
N GLY A 33 -4.17 -0.46 -8.71
CA GLY A 33 -3.03 -1.31 -9.06
C GLY A 33 -2.71 -1.40 -10.56
N SER A 34 -3.09 -0.41 -11.38
CA SER A 34 -2.70 -0.36 -12.82
C SER A 34 -1.19 -0.46 -13.10
N ASN A 35 -0.80 -0.77 -14.33
CA ASN A 35 0.64 -0.87 -14.67
C ASN A 35 1.42 0.44 -14.44
N GLY A 36 0.74 1.59 -14.56
CA GLY A 36 1.29 2.91 -14.20
C GLY A 36 1.15 3.25 -12.71
N SER A 37 0.54 2.39 -11.91
CA SER A 37 0.42 2.61 -10.47
C SER A 37 1.76 2.30 -9.80
N ARG A 38 2.51 3.36 -9.52
CA ARG A 38 3.78 3.38 -8.79
C ARG A 38 4.92 2.56 -9.44
N SER A 39 6.08 3.20 -9.53
CA SER A 39 7.30 2.57 -10.00
C SER A 39 7.96 1.76 -8.87
N TYR A 40 8.82 0.81 -9.24
CA TYR A 40 9.62 0.05 -8.28
C TYR A 40 10.43 0.95 -7.32
N PRO A 41 11.09 2.04 -7.77
CA PRO A 41 11.74 2.99 -6.87
C PRO A 41 10.82 3.59 -5.81
N PHE A 42 9.57 3.90 -6.17
CA PHE A 42 8.59 4.42 -5.22
C PHE A 42 8.22 3.37 -4.17
N LEU A 43 7.92 2.13 -4.58
CA LEU A 43 7.60 1.06 -3.63
C LEU A 43 8.78 0.77 -2.70
N LYS A 44 10.00 0.77 -3.24
CA LYS A 44 11.22 0.59 -2.45
C LYS A 44 11.43 1.72 -1.45
N MET A 45 11.16 2.96 -1.84
CA MET A 45 11.27 4.12 -0.95
C MET A 45 10.25 4.03 0.18
N VAL A 46 8.98 3.74 -0.15
CA VAL A 46 7.88 3.60 0.82
C VAL A 46 8.12 2.46 1.81
N SER A 47 8.70 1.35 1.33
CA SER A 47 9.03 0.16 2.14
C SER A 47 7.91 -0.28 3.09
N ALA A 48 6.66 -0.19 2.63
CA ALA A 48 5.50 -0.52 3.45
C ALA A 48 5.42 -2.02 3.78
N GLU A 49 4.83 -2.31 4.93
CA GLU A 49 4.53 -3.68 5.35
C GLU A 49 3.35 -4.25 4.56
N PHE A 50 2.30 -3.43 4.38
CA PHE A 50 1.09 -3.80 3.66
C PHE A 50 0.86 -2.90 2.45
N VAL A 51 0.42 -3.50 1.34
CA VAL A 51 -0.02 -2.80 0.14
C VAL A 51 -1.46 -3.15 -0.18
N VAL A 52 -2.32 -2.13 -0.30
CA VAL A 52 -3.77 -2.29 -0.47
C VAL A 52 -4.16 -1.95 -1.90
N PHE A 53 -4.91 -2.87 -2.52
CA PHE A 53 -5.49 -2.69 -3.84
C PHE A 53 -7.01 -2.55 -3.71
N SER A 54 -7.54 -1.39 -4.05
CA SER A 54 -8.98 -1.11 -4.04
C SER A 54 -9.67 -1.61 -5.32
N ASN A 55 -9.35 -2.82 -5.81
CA ASN A 55 -9.89 -3.39 -7.05
C ASN A 55 -11.21 -4.16 -6.81
N GLY A 56 -12.08 -4.19 -7.81
CA GLY A 56 -13.34 -4.94 -7.75
C GLY A 56 -13.19 -6.41 -8.13
N TYR A 57 -14.10 -7.27 -7.63
CA TYR A 57 -14.22 -8.67 -8.06
C TYR A 57 -14.52 -8.76 -9.57
N LYS A 58 -13.84 -9.67 -10.27
CA LYS A 58 -13.94 -9.82 -11.74
C LYS A 58 -13.79 -8.51 -12.51
N ASN A 59 -12.91 -7.61 -12.04
CA ASN A 59 -12.68 -6.37 -12.79
C ASN A 59 -12.12 -6.68 -14.19
N GLY A 60 -12.70 -6.04 -15.22
CA GLY A 60 -12.29 -6.26 -16.62
C GLY A 60 -10.96 -5.60 -17.00
N PHE A 61 -10.37 -4.83 -16.10
CA PHE A 61 -9.08 -4.16 -16.30
C PHE A 61 -7.88 -5.01 -15.85
N ASN A 62 -8.14 -6.18 -15.26
CA ASN A 62 -7.13 -7.09 -14.74
C ASN A 62 -6.19 -6.42 -13.70
N HIS A 63 -6.80 -5.66 -12.78
CA HIS A 63 -6.13 -5.03 -11.64
C HIS A 63 -6.25 -5.88 -10.36
N PRO A 64 -5.23 -5.87 -9.48
CA PRO A 64 -3.92 -5.24 -9.67
C PRO A 64 -3.15 -5.90 -10.82
N HIS A 65 -2.41 -5.07 -11.56
CA HIS A 65 -1.63 -5.55 -12.68
C HIS A 65 -0.53 -6.49 -12.15
N PRO A 66 -0.29 -7.66 -12.77
CA PRO A 66 0.64 -8.68 -12.23
C PRO A 66 2.06 -8.15 -11.98
N GLN A 67 2.51 -7.16 -12.75
CA GLN A 67 3.82 -6.54 -12.54
C GLN A 67 3.90 -5.75 -11.23
N ILE A 68 2.83 -5.09 -10.80
CA ILE A 68 2.82 -4.31 -9.55
C ILE A 68 2.80 -5.25 -8.35
N GLU A 69 1.97 -6.29 -8.41
CA GLU A 69 1.91 -7.34 -7.40
C GLU A 69 3.28 -8.04 -7.25
N SER A 70 3.93 -8.38 -8.37
CA SER A 70 5.26 -8.98 -8.36
C SER A 70 6.31 -8.07 -7.74
N ARG A 71 6.27 -6.75 -8.00
CA ARG A 71 7.20 -5.78 -7.40
C ARG A 71 6.98 -5.70 -5.89
N ALA A 72 5.74 -5.54 -5.44
CA ALA A 72 5.41 -5.50 -4.03
C ALA A 72 5.88 -6.77 -3.29
N ARG A 73 5.59 -7.95 -3.86
CA ARG A 73 6.04 -9.24 -3.32
C ARG A 73 7.56 -9.34 -3.23
N SER A 74 8.29 -8.89 -4.26
CA SER A 74 9.77 -8.89 -4.24
C SER A 74 10.39 -7.99 -3.16
N LEU A 75 9.63 -7.00 -2.70
CA LEU A 75 10.04 -6.08 -1.63
C LEU A 75 9.56 -6.55 -0.24
N GLY A 76 8.95 -7.74 -0.14
CA GLY A 76 8.46 -8.30 1.12
C GLY A 76 7.13 -7.70 1.60
N MET A 77 6.42 -6.97 0.74
CA MET A 77 5.14 -6.36 1.11
C MET A 77 3.99 -7.39 1.06
N VAL A 78 3.09 -7.34 2.04
CA VAL A 78 1.86 -8.14 2.06
C VAL A 78 0.79 -7.46 1.22
N SER A 79 0.30 -8.15 0.19
CA SER A 79 -0.73 -7.63 -0.72
C SER A 79 -2.14 -7.91 -0.19
N LEU A 80 -2.97 -6.87 -0.11
CA LEU A 80 -4.35 -6.93 0.37
C LEU A 80 -5.30 -6.39 -0.72
N ALA A 81 -5.97 -7.28 -1.45
CA ALA A 81 -6.86 -6.91 -2.54
C ALA A 81 -8.34 -6.97 -2.13
N ALA A 82 -9.09 -5.89 -2.30
CA ALA A 82 -10.51 -5.84 -1.97
C ALA A 82 -11.34 -6.84 -2.79
N SER A 83 -10.88 -7.21 -3.99
CA SER A 83 -11.51 -8.25 -4.81
C SER A 83 -11.46 -9.64 -4.18
N GLU A 84 -10.53 -9.88 -3.27
CA GLU A 84 -10.27 -11.19 -2.66
C GLU A 84 -10.84 -11.29 -1.24
N ILE A 85 -10.66 -10.24 -0.44
CA ILE A 85 -11.01 -10.24 0.99
C ILE A 85 -12.18 -9.32 1.34
N GLY A 86 -12.77 -8.64 0.35
CA GLY A 86 -13.92 -7.76 0.54
C GLY A 86 -13.56 -6.44 1.22
N MET A 87 -14.49 -5.95 2.05
CA MET A 87 -14.33 -4.69 2.79
C MET A 87 -13.20 -4.82 3.81
N GLN A 88 -12.33 -3.82 3.85
CA GLN A 88 -11.20 -3.75 4.78
C GLN A 88 -11.31 -2.48 5.61
N SER A 89 -11.13 -2.62 6.91
CA SER A 89 -11.09 -1.49 7.86
C SER A 89 -9.78 -1.52 8.63
N TYR A 90 -9.16 -0.35 8.79
CA TYR A 90 -7.87 -0.19 9.44
C TYR A 90 -7.98 0.86 10.53
N TRP A 91 -7.42 0.57 11.70
CA TRP A 91 -7.38 1.48 12.84
C TRP A 91 -5.93 1.76 13.19
N PHE A 92 -5.57 3.03 13.30
CA PHE A 92 -4.23 3.43 13.72
C PHE A 92 -4.27 3.72 15.21
N VAL A 93 -3.65 2.86 16.00
CA VAL A 93 -3.50 3.06 17.44
C VAL A 93 -2.16 3.78 17.66
N GLU A 94 -2.18 4.87 18.42
CA GLU A 94 -0.93 5.43 18.94
C GLU A 94 -0.43 4.48 20.04
N ASN A 95 0.84 4.07 19.93
CA ASN A 95 1.62 3.29 20.89
C ASN A 95 1.72 1.75 20.80
N GLU A 96 1.20 1.05 19.79
CA GLU A 96 1.64 -0.34 19.56
C GLU A 96 1.89 -0.63 18.07
N GLN A 97 3.02 -1.26 17.81
CA GLN A 97 3.61 -1.52 16.50
C GLN A 97 2.93 -2.68 15.75
N GLU A 98 1.71 -3.05 16.13
CA GLU A 98 1.03 -4.22 15.59
C GLU A 98 -0.27 -3.84 14.86
N MET A 99 -0.21 -3.93 13.52
CA MET A 99 -1.37 -3.84 12.65
C MET A 99 -2.00 -5.22 12.53
N PHE A 100 -3.16 -5.42 13.16
CA PHE A 100 -3.98 -6.61 12.95
C PHE A 100 -5.07 -6.33 11.90
N PRO A 101 -5.08 -7.00 10.73
CA PRO A 101 -6.21 -6.92 9.83
C PRO A 101 -7.43 -7.59 10.48
N LEU A 102 -8.41 -6.80 10.88
CA LEU A 102 -9.73 -7.32 11.28
C LEU A 102 -10.46 -7.79 10.02
N LEU A 103 -10.35 -9.07 9.71
CA LEU A 103 -11.20 -9.72 8.71
C LEU A 103 -12.58 -9.93 9.35
N SER A 104 -13.55 -9.08 9.01
CA SER A 104 -14.95 -9.34 9.35
C SER A 104 -15.42 -10.54 8.53
N ARG A 105 -15.64 -11.68 9.19
CA ARG A 105 -16.38 -12.82 8.65
C ARG A 105 -17.86 -12.49 8.52
#